data_AF-A0A1H9XC87-F1
#
_entry.id   AF-A0A1H9XC87-F1
#
_cell.length_a   1.000
_cell.length_b   1.000
_cell.length_c   1.000
_cell.angle_alpha   90.00
_cell.angle_beta   90.00
_cell.angle_gamma   90.00
#
_symmetry.space_group_name_H-M   'P 1'
#
loop_
_entity.id
_entity.type
_entity.pdbx_description
1 polymer ?
#
loop_
_entity_poly.entity_id
_entity_poly.type
_entity_poly.pdbx_seq_one_letter_code
_entity_poly.pdbx_strand_id
1 'polypeptide(L)'
;MRVPFAIPASALKLAAVAAFSVIVALGLAFAGALGHWSSGPETATTVSATVLAGVPCDGSGQERVSYVTDGGKQDAFFDACGHESGETVEVTVGDGVVHLARATTGATLDARPFAVVLLVFAGIAGAGFTQLKRRD
;
A
#
# COMPACT_ATOMS: atom_id res chain seq x y z
N MET A 1 -31.79 15.86 36.15
CA MET A 1 -30.42 16.35 36.42
C MET A 1 -29.69 16.51 35.10
N ARG A 2 -29.35 17.75 34.72
CA ARG A 2 -28.52 18.03 33.53
C ARG A 2 -27.08 18.16 34.02
N VAL A 3 -26.23 17.20 33.68
CA VAL A 3 -24.78 17.29 33.96
C VAL A 3 -24.22 18.37 33.02
N PRO A 4 -23.65 19.48 33.53
CA PRO A 4 -22.94 20.41 32.67
C PRO A 4 -21.64 19.71 32.26
N PHE A 5 -21.57 19.23 31.02
CA PHE A 5 -20.31 18.88 30.38
C PHE A 5 -19.52 20.16 30.18
N ALA A 6 -18.89 20.67 31.25
CA ALA A 6 -17.82 21.62 31.14
C ALA A 6 -16.65 20.85 30.52
N ILE A 7 -16.55 20.87 29.18
CA ILE A 7 -15.42 20.30 28.47
C ILE A 7 -14.19 21.02 29.02
N PRO A 8 -13.30 20.33 29.76
CA PRO A 8 -12.15 21.00 30.34
C PRO A 8 -11.30 21.53 29.19
N ALA A 9 -10.75 22.73 29.32
CA ALA A 9 -9.96 23.36 28.25
C ALA A 9 -8.81 22.45 27.76
N SER A 10 -8.34 21.52 28.59
CA SER A 10 -7.39 20.46 28.24
C SER A 10 -7.94 19.44 27.24
N ALA A 11 -9.21 19.02 27.35
CA ALA A 11 -9.85 18.13 26.39
C ALA A 11 -10.03 18.79 25.02
N LEU A 12 -10.36 20.08 25.00
CA LEU A 12 -10.44 20.86 23.75
C LEU A 12 -9.07 20.98 23.07
N LYS A 13 -8.00 21.21 23.86
CA LYS A 13 -6.63 21.25 23.35
C LYS A 13 -6.20 19.90 22.78
N LEU A 14 -6.49 18.80 23.46
CA LEU A 14 -6.16 17.44 22.99
C LEU A 14 -6.91 17.10 21.70
N ALA A 15 -8.20 17.44 21.61
CA ALA A 15 -8.99 17.25 20.39
C ALA A 15 -8.44 18.07 19.22
N ALA A 16 -8.04 19.33 19.46
CA ALA A 16 -7.45 20.19 18.45
C ALA A 16 -6.09 19.65 17.95
N VAL A 17 -5.23 19.16 18.86
CA VAL A 17 -3.94 18.56 18.50
C VAL A 17 -4.14 17.27 17.70
N ALA A 18 -5.10 16.43 18.09
CA ALA A 18 -5.42 15.20 17.36
C ALA A 18 -5.93 15.52 15.94
N ALA A 19 -6.88 16.46 15.82
CA ALA A 19 -7.39 16.88 14.51
C ALA A 19 -6.29 17.48 13.63
N PHE A 20 -5.43 18.32 14.20
CA PHE A 20 -4.29 18.89 13.48
C PHE A 20 -3.32 17.81 13.01
N SER A 21 -2.97 16.84 13.87
CA SER A 21 -2.11 15.72 13.51
C SER A 21 -2.70 14.87 12.38
N VAL A 22 -4.01 14.64 12.37
CA VAL A 22 -4.72 13.94 11.29
C VAL A 22 -4.60 14.73 9.99
N ILE A 23 -4.91 16.04 10.01
CA ILE A 23 -4.84 16.89 8.81
C ILE A 23 -3.42 16.92 8.24
N VAL A 24 -2.40 17.06 9.10
CA VAL A 24 -0.99 17.03 8.67
C VAL A 24 -0.62 15.67 8.09
N ALA A 25 -1.02 14.56 8.72
CA ALA A 25 -0.75 13.22 8.22
C ALA A 25 -1.43 12.96 6.86
N LEU A 26 -2.69 13.37 6.68
CA LEU A 26 -3.37 13.30 5.39
C LEU A 26 -2.68 14.20 4.35
N GLY A 27 -2.29 15.43 4.72
CA GLY A 27 -1.56 16.32 3.83
C GLY A 27 -0.25 15.71 3.34
N LEU A 28 0.52 15.09 4.23
CA LEU A 28 1.76 14.38 3.89
C LEU A 28 1.52 13.11 3.07
N ALA A 29 0.41 12.39 3.32
CA ALA A 29 0.01 11.24 2.53
C ALA A 29 -0.35 11.65 1.09
N PHE A 30 -1.19 12.67 0.93
CA PHE A 30 -1.59 13.19 -0.38
C PHE A 30 -0.45 13.85 -1.15
N ALA A 31 0.48 14.51 -0.46
CA ALA A 31 1.69 15.06 -1.07
C ALA A 31 2.72 13.98 -1.47
N GLY A 32 2.45 12.70 -1.20
CA GLY A 32 3.37 11.60 -1.52
C GLY A 32 4.62 11.55 -0.64
N ALA A 33 4.73 12.39 0.39
CA ALA A 33 5.87 12.40 1.32
C ALA A 33 5.99 11.07 2.09
N LEU A 34 4.85 10.41 2.35
CA LEU A 34 4.81 9.07 2.94
C LEU A 34 4.98 7.92 1.91
N GLY A 35 5.10 8.25 0.61
CA GLY A 35 5.21 7.28 -0.49
C GLY A 35 6.64 6.83 -0.80
N HIS A 36 7.67 7.44 -0.22
CA HIS A 36 9.08 7.14 -0.49
C HIS A 36 9.50 5.70 -0.13
N TRP A 37 8.67 4.96 0.60
CA TRP A 37 8.90 3.55 0.95
C TRP A 37 8.45 2.58 -0.15
N SER A 38 7.75 3.09 -1.17
CA SER A 38 7.39 2.36 -2.39
C SER A 38 8.36 2.76 -3.50
N SER A 39 9.66 2.55 -3.28
CA SER A 39 10.69 2.72 -4.30
C SER A 39 10.55 1.60 -5.33
N GLY A 40 9.56 1.72 -6.22
CA GLY A 40 9.67 1.13 -7.55
C GLY A 40 10.77 1.89 -8.30
N PRO A 41 11.64 1.21 -9.07
CA PRO A 41 12.74 1.87 -9.77
C PRO A 41 12.21 3.04 -10.62
N GLU A 42 12.89 4.20 -10.59
CA GLU A 42 12.49 5.42 -11.32
C GLU A 42 12.49 5.24 -12.86
N THR A 43 13.04 4.13 -13.35
CA THR A 43 13.14 3.74 -14.77
C THR A 43 12.46 2.40 -15.04
N ALA A 44 11.32 2.15 -14.39
CA ALA A 44 10.51 0.97 -14.66
C ALA A 44 9.69 1.19 -15.96
N THR A 45 10.00 0.45 -17.02
CA THR A 45 9.24 0.52 -18.29
C THR A 45 8.14 -0.54 -18.27
N THR A 46 6.89 -0.12 -18.44
CA THR A 46 5.74 -1.01 -18.63
C THR A 46 5.69 -1.51 -20.07
N VAL A 47 5.66 -2.83 -20.24
CA VAL A 47 5.57 -3.52 -21.53
C VAL A 47 4.54 -4.63 -21.47
N SER A 48 3.93 -4.96 -22.62
CA SER A 48 3.10 -6.15 -22.74
C SER A 48 3.98 -7.39 -22.86
N ALA A 49 3.73 -8.38 -22.02
CA ALA A 49 4.39 -9.67 -22.01
C ALA A 49 3.39 -10.81 -22.24
N THR A 50 3.83 -11.86 -22.90
CA THR A 50 3.05 -13.09 -23.08
C THR A 50 3.53 -14.14 -22.11
N VAL A 51 2.60 -14.74 -21.35
CA VAL A 51 2.88 -15.84 -20.44
C VAL A 51 3.27 -17.07 -21.25
N LEU A 52 4.49 -17.56 -21.05
CA LEU A 52 5.01 -18.79 -21.66
C LEU A 52 4.65 -20.02 -20.84
N ALA A 53 4.65 -19.88 -19.51
CA ALA A 53 4.31 -20.95 -18.58
C ALA A 53 3.62 -20.35 -17.36
N GLY A 54 2.34 -20.66 -17.21
CA GLY A 54 1.54 -20.34 -16.03
C GLY A 54 1.79 -21.34 -14.91
N VAL A 55 1.67 -20.89 -13.66
CA VAL A 55 1.79 -21.73 -12.46
C VAL A 55 0.57 -21.44 -11.59
N PRO A 56 -0.15 -22.46 -11.10
CA PRO A 56 -1.30 -22.22 -10.24
C PRO A 56 -0.84 -21.69 -8.87
N CYS A 57 -1.65 -20.83 -8.25
CA CYS A 57 -1.29 -20.18 -6.97
C CYS A 57 -1.15 -21.14 -5.78
N ASP A 58 -1.63 -22.37 -5.89
CA ASP A 58 -1.44 -23.43 -4.90
C ASP A 58 -0.19 -24.28 -5.16
N GLY A 59 0.51 -24.04 -6.27
CA GLY A 59 1.74 -24.72 -6.68
C GLY A 59 3.01 -23.98 -6.27
N SER A 60 4.11 -24.72 -6.13
CA SER A 60 5.45 -24.14 -5.99
C SER A 60 6.06 -23.93 -7.38
N GLY A 61 6.31 -22.69 -7.78
CA GLY A 61 6.94 -22.35 -9.05
C GLY A 61 6.95 -20.85 -9.30
N GLN A 62 7.66 -20.42 -10.34
CA GLN A 62 7.60 -19.06 -10.87
C GLN A 62 7.05 -19.14 -12.29
N GLU A 63 6.17 -18.20 -12.65
CA GLU A 63 5.70 -18.06 -14.01
C GLU A 63 6.83 -17.59 -14.92
N ARG A 64 6.69 -17.85 -16.22
CA ARG A 64 7.63 -17.34 -17.23
C ARG A 64 6.89 -16.48 -18.21
N VAL A 65 7.43 -15.32 -18.52
CA VAL A 65 6.87 -14.38 -19.49
C VAL A 65 7.90 -14.01 -20.54
N SER A 66 7.41 -13.72 -21.73
CA SER A 66 8.21 -13.23 -22.85
C SER A 66 7.75 -11.83 -23.23
N TYR A 67 8.67 -10.89 -23.32
CA TYR A 67 8.38 -9.50 -23.63
C TYR A 67 9.36 -8.96 -24.65
N VAL A 68 8.96 -7.89 -25.35
CA VAL A 68 9.80 -7.24 -26.36
C VAL A 68 10.35 -5.95 -25.77
N THR A 69 11.66 -5.77 -25.88
CA THR A 69 12.37 -4.53 -25.56
C THR A 69 13.05 -3.99 -26.80
N ASP A 70 13.65 -2.80 -26.73
CA ASP A 70 14.47 -2.23 -27.81
C ASP A 70 15.63 -3.17 -28.23
N GLY A 71 16.06 -4.07 -27.33
CA GLY A 71 17.07 -5.09 -27.59
C GLY A 71 16.55 -6.43 -28.13
N GLY A 72 15.25 -6.53 -28.41
CA GLY A 72 14.60 -7.74 -28.91
C GLY A 72 13.74 -8.47 -27.88
N LYS A 73 13.32 -9.70 -28.26
CA LYS A 73 12.48 -10.57 -27.43
C LYS A 73 13.30 -11.19 -26.30
N GLN A 74 12.85 -11.01 -25.06
CA GLN A 74 13.47 -11.51 -23.85
C GLN A 74 12.49 -12.36 -23.05
N ASP A 75 13.01 -13.40 -22.41
CA ASP A 75 12.25 -14.27 -21.51
C ASP A 75 12.75 -14.06 -20.08
N ALA A 76 11.83 -13.85 -19.14
CA ALA A 76 12.18 -13.70 -17.73
C ALA A 76 11.24 -14.50 -16.83
N PHE A 77 11.71 -14.74 -15.60
CA PHE A 77 10.86 -15.23 -14.53
C PHE A 77 9.95 -14.11 -14.03
N PHE A 78 8.73 -14.48 -13.73
CA PHE A 78 7.64 -13.62 -13.35
C PHE A 78 7.07 -14.13 -12.03
N ASP A 79 7.15 -13.28 -11.01
CA ASP A 79 6.61 -13.59 -9.69
C ASP A 79 5.12 -13.27 -9.64
N ALA A 80 4.35 -14.15 -10.30
CA ALA A 80 2.90 -14.17 -10.29
C ALA A 80 2.41 -15.62 -10.31
N CYS A 81 1.10 -15.79 -10.15
CA CYS A 81 0.47 -17.09 -10.19
C CYS A 81 -0.96 -16.96 -10.73
N GLY A 82 -1.46 -18.04 -11.32
CA GLY A 82 -2.84 -18.16 -11.78
C GLY A 82 -3.09 -17.64 -13.20
N HIS A 83 -2.05 -17.27 -13.95
CA HIS A 83 -2.19 -16.89 -15.35
C HIS A 83 -2.12 -18.11 -16.28
N GLU A 84 -2.81 -18.05 -17.42
CA GLU A 84 -2.77 -19.12 -18.42
C GLU A 84 -1.63 -18.92 -19.42
N SER A 85 -1.07 -20.03 -19.92
CA SER A 85 -0.08 -19.98 -21.01
C SER A 85 -0.70 -19.36 -22.26
N GLY A 86 -0.05 -18.33 -22.79
CA GLY A 86 -0.53 -17.53 -23.94
C GLY A 86 -1.30 -16.28 -23.55
N GLU A 87 -1.57 -16.06 -22.26
CA GLU A 87 -2.19 -14.83 -21.77
C GLU A 87 -1.25 -13.63 -21.94
N THR A 88 -1.81 -12.48 -22.31
CA THR A 88 -1.06 -11.22 -22.40
C THR A 88 -1.25 -10.44 -21.10
N VAL A 89 -0.15 -10.21 -20.39
CA VAL A 89 -0.10 -9.47 -19.13
C VAL A 89 0.77 -8.23 -19.25
N GLU A 90 0.46 -7.19 -18.49
CA GLU A 90 1.25 -5.97 -18.47
C GLU A 90 2.27 -6.04 -17.34
N VAL A 91 3.55 -5.97 -17.69
CA VAL A 91 4.66 -6.13 -16.75
C VAL A 91 5.54 -4.90 -16.76
N THR A 92 6.06 -4.57 -15.60
CA THR A 92 7.08 -3.55 -15.41
C THR A 92 8.44 -4.22 -15.36
N VAL A 93 9.34 -3.77 -16.23
CA VAL A 93 10.72 -4.27 -16.32
C VAL A 93 11.66 -3.20 -15.76
N GLY A 94 12.49 -3.58 -14.79
CA GLY A 94 13.52 -2.72 -14.20
C GLY A 94 14.64 -3.55 -13.55
N ASP A 95 15.90 -3.12 -13.71
CA ASP A 95 17.08 -3.74 -13.09
C ASP A 95 17.20 -5.27 -13.21
N GLY A 96 16.72 -5.84 -14.33
CA GLY A 96 16.77 -7.28 -14.60
C GLY A 96 15.70 -8.10 -13.89
N VAL A 97 14.73 -7.45 -13.24
CA VAL A 97 13.58 -8.08 -12.59
C VAL A 97 12.28 -7.66 -13.31
N VAL A 98 11.35 -8.61 -13.41
CA VAL A 98 10.04 -8.40 -14.05
C VAL A 98 8.96 -8.55 -13.00
N HIS A 99 8.15 -7.49 -12.85
CA HIS A 99 7.05 -7.44 -11.90
C HIS A 99 5.74 -7.11 -12.63
N LEU A 100 4.60 -7.44 -12.02
CA LEU A 100 3.31 -6.94 -12.51
C LEU A 100 3.30 -5.42 -12.52
N ALA A 101 2.88 -4.83 -13.64
CA ALA A 101 2.69 -3.37 -13.73
C ALA A 101 1.65 -2.87 -12.71
N ARG A 102 0.73 -3.76 -12.34
CA ARG A 102 -0.24 -3.54 -11.28
C ARG A 102 -0.33 -4.81 -10.43
N ALA A 103 0.44 -4.87 -9.35
CA ALA A 103 0.26 -5.88 -8.30
C ALA A 103 -1.00 -5.56 -7.47
N THR A 104 -2.17 -5.65 -8.11
CA THR A 104 -3.47 -5.55 -7.45
C THR A 104 -3.88 -6.94 -7.00
N THR A 105 -3.27 -7.42 -5.91
CA THR A 105 -3.85 -8.52 -5.14
C THR A 105 -5.11 -7.99 -4.46
N GLY A 106 -6.27 -8.06 -5.13
CA GLY A 106 -7.61 -7.84 -4.56
C GLY A 106 -7.93 -6.45 -3.98
N ALA A 107 -6.98 -5.52 -3.89
CA ALA A 107 -7.21 -4.18 -3.38
C ALA A 107 -7.54 -3.23 -4.54
N THR A 108 -8.81 -3.18 -4.91
CA THR A 108 -9.34 -2.18 -5.87
C THR A 108 -9.32 -0.76 -5.30
N LEU A 109 -9.14 -0.63 -3.98
CA LEU A 109 -9.06 0.62 -3.26
C LEU A 109 -7.64 0.79 -2.73
N ASP A 110 -7.04 1.94 -3.03
CA ASP A 110 -5.82 2.37 -2.37
C ASP A 110 -6.14 2.58 -0.87
N ALA A 111 -5.89 1.55 -0.06
CA ALA A 111 -6.22 1.53 1.36
C ALA A 111 -5.22 2.32 2.23
N ARG A 112 -4.17 2.88 1.61
CA ARG A 112 -3.15 3.70 2.28
C ARG A 112 -3.73 4.85 3.12
N PRO A 113 -4.76 5.60 2.68
CA PRO A 113 -5.34 6.67 3.50
C PRO A 113 -6.06 6.11 4.73
N PHE A 114 -6.74 4.98 4.58
CA PHE A 114 -7.45 4.33 5.68
C PHE A 114 -6.47 3.77 6.73
N ALA A 115 -5.32 3.24 6.30
CA ALA A 115 -4.28 2.79 7.22
C ALA A 115 -3.77 3.92 8.13
N VAL A 116 -3.59 5.14 7.59
CA VAL A 116 -3.19 6.31 8.39
C VAL A 116 -4.28 6.69 9.40
N VAL A 117 -5.54 6.69 8.98
CA VAL A 117 -6.68 6.99 9.87
C VAL A 117 -6.75 5.98 11.02
N LEU A 118 -6.65 4.69 10.72
CA LEU A 118 -6.66 3.61 11.71
C LEU A 118 -5.46 3.70 12.66
N LEU A 119 -4.27 4.06 12.15
CA LEU A 119 -3.07 4.30 12.97
C LEU A 119 -3.29 5.41 14.00
N VAL A 120 -3.91 6.52 13.59
CA VAL A 120 -4.23 7.61 14.52
C VAL A 120 -5.23 7.15 15.58
N PHE A 121 -6.30 6.45 15.19
CA PHE A 121 -7.27 5.92 16.15
C PHE A 121 -6.65 4.93 17.13
N ALA A 122 -5.73 4.07 16.69
CA ALA A 122 -4.98 3.17 17.55
C ALA A 122 -4.13 3.94 18.58
N GLY A 123 -3.47 5.03 18.15
CA GLY A 123 -2.72 5.91 19.04
C GLY A 123 -3.59 6.57 20.11
N ILE A 124 -4.77 7.08 19.71
CA ILE A 124 -5.74 7.68 20.64
C ILE A 124 -6.27 6.64 21.63
N ALA A 125 -6.61 5.44 21.17
CA ALA A 125 -7.08 4.35 22.01
C ALA A 125 -6.00 3.92 23.02
N GLY A 126 -4.74 3.78 22.59
CA GLY A 126 -3.61 3.47 23.46
C GLY A 126 -3.40 4.54 24.54
N ALA A 127 -3.38 5.82 24.17
CA ALA A 127 -3.25 6.93 25.12
C ALA A 127 -4.42 6.94 26.14
N GLY A 128 -5.65 6.74 25.67
CA GLY A 128 -6.84 6.62 26.52
C GLY A 128 -6.73 5.46 27.52
N PHE A 129 -6.26 4.30 27.08
CA PHE A 129 -6.07 3.13 27.94
C PHE A 129 -5.04 3.38 29.05
N THR A 130 -3.93 4.08 28.74
CA THR A 130 -2.91 4.42 29.76
C THR A 130 -3.43 5.40 30.82
N GLN A 131 -4.30 6.35 30.43
CA GLN A 131 -4.96 7.27 31.36
C GLN A 131 -5.94 6.54 32.28
N LEU A 132 -6.68 5.57 31.74
CA LEU A 132 -7.59 4.72 32.50
C LEU A 132 -6.83 3.88 33.53
N LYS A 133 -5.75 3.20 33.10
CA LYS A 133 -4.90 2.39 33.98
C LYS A 133 -4.18 3.20 35.08
N ARG A 134 -3.85 4.48 34.84
CA ARG A 134 -3.28 5.35 35.88
C ARG A 134 -4.29 5.79 36.94
N ARG A 135 -5.58 5.57 36.67
CA ARG A 135 -6.70 6.01 37.52
C ARG A 135 -7.20 4.89 38.44
N ASP A 136 -6.81 3.65 38.15
CA ASP A 136 -6.89 2.47 39.03
C ASP A 136 -5.63 2.37 39.90
#